data_AF-A0A641J055-F1
#
_entry.id   AF-A0A641J055-F1
#
_cell.length_a   1.000
_cell.length_b   1.000
_cell.length_c   1.000
_cell.angle_alpha   90.00
_cell.angle_beta   90.00
_cell.angle_gamma   90.00
#
_symmetry.space_group_name_H-M   'P 1'
#
loop_
_entity.id
_entity.type
_entity.pdbx_description
1 polymer ?
#
loop_
_entity_poly.entity_id
_entity_poly.type
_entity_poly.pdbx_seq_one_letter_code
_entity_poly.pdbx_strand_id
1 'polypeptide(L)' 'VTTQFYIQEFSEYIAPLQDAVDLEIATEEERSLLEAWNKYRVLLNRVDTSTAPDIEWPTSPAE' A
#
# COMPACT_ATOMS: atom_id res chain seq x y z
N VAL A 1 -5.23 6.78 -16.45
CA VAL A 1 -5.27 5.64 -15.50
C VAL A 1 -5.47 6.26 -14.13
N THR A 2 -6.68 6.20 -13.60
CA THR A 2 -7.08 6.92 -12.37
C THR A 2 -6.64 6.15 -11.13
N THR A 3 -6.34 6.88 -10.06
CA THR A 3 -5.90 6.41 -8.73
C THR A 3 -6.72 5.24 -8.16
N GLN A 4 -7.96 5.02 -8.63
CA GLN A 4 -8.79 3.88 -8.26
C GLN A 4 -8.21 2.51 -8.63
N PHE A 5 -7.51 2.37 -9.76
CA PHE A 5 -6.96 1.07 -10.18
C PHE A 5 -5.87 0.59 -9.22
N TYR A 6 -4.97 1.50 -8.82
CA TYR A 6 -3.91 1.17 -7.87
C TYR A 6 -4.45 0.77 -6.50
N ILE A 7 -5.56 1.36 -6.06
CA ILE A 7 -6.18 1.02 -4.76
C ILE A 7 -6.65 -0.43 -4.70
N GLN A 8 -7.09 -1.01 -5.81
CA GLN A 8 -7.55 -2.40 -5.81
C GLN A 8 -6.40 -3.39 -5.66
N GLU A 9 -5.28 -3.21 -6.37
CA GLU A 9 -4.17 -4.17 -6.34
C GLU A 9 -3.58 -4.35 -4.93
N PHE A 10 -3.31 -3.27 -4.21
CA PHE A 10 -2.73 -3.42 -2.88
C PHE A 10 -3.74 -3.77 -1.79
N SER A 11 -5.05 -3.62 -2.05
CA SER A 11 -6.08 -4.05 -1.08
C SER A 11 -6.07 -5.56 -0.86
N GLU A 12 -5.70 -6.34 -1.89
CA GLU A 12 -5.58 -7.80 -1.78
C GLU A 12 -4.41 -8.24 -0.89
N TYR A 13 -3.37 -7.42 -0.75
CA TYR A 13 -2.25 -7.67 0.16
C TYR A 13 -2.52 -7.14 1.57
N ILE A 14 -3.21 -6.00 1.69
CA ILE A 14 -3.51 -5.39 2.99
C ILE A 14 -4.57 -6.18 3.76
N ALA A 15 -5.58 -6.72 3.08
CA ALA A 15 -6.67 -7.45 3.72
C ALA A 15 -6.18 -8.63 4.60
N PRO A 16 -5.38 -9.59 4.10
CA PRO A 16 -4.89 -10.69 4.94
C PRO A 16 -3.95 -10.24 6.05
N LEU A 17 -3.13 -9.20 5.82
CA LEU A 17 -2.25 -8.64 6.85
C LEU A 17 -3.05 -7.96 7.97
N GLN A 18 -4.11 -7.24 7.60
CA GLN A 18 -5.01 -6.62 8.55
C GLN A 18 -5.80 -7.67 9.33
N ASP A 19 -6.30 -8.71 8.65
CA ASP A 19 -6.98 -9.85 9.29
C ASP A 19 -6.06 -10.52 10.32
N ALA A 20 -4.79 -10.75 9.98
CA ALA A 20 -3.81 -11.32 10.91
C ALA A 20 -3.57 -10.42 12.13
N VAL A 21 -3.53 -9.09 11.94
CA VAL A 21 -3.37 -8.12 13.03
C VAL A 21 -4.62 -8.08 13.91
N ASP A 22 -5.80 -8.07 13.32
CA ASP A 22 -7.10 -8.05 14.00
C ASP A 22 -7.37 -9.34 14.78
N LEU A 23 -6.87 -10.47 14.28
CA LEU A 23 -6.89 -11.78 14.95
C LEU A 23 -5.76 -11.93 15.99
N GLU A 24 -4.90 -10.93 16.15
CA GLU A 24 -3.70 -10.95 17.01
C GLU A 24 -2.70 -12.08 16.70
N ILE A 25 -2.79 -12.69 15.51
CA ILE A 25 -1.89 -13.75 15.04
C ILE A 25 -0.75 -13.22 14.15
N ALA A 26 -0.78 -11.94 13.79
CA ALA A 26 0.22 -11.35 12.92
C ALA A 26 1.63 -11.41 13.51
N THR A 27 2.56 -11.87 12.68
CA THR A 27 4.00 -11.81 12.94
C THR A 27 4.50 -10.36 12.92
N GLU A 28 5.70 -10.14 13.45
CA GLU A 28 6.36 -8.83 13.38
C GLU A 28 6.63 -8.39 11.93
N GLU A 29 6.88 -9.35 11.05
CA GLU A 29 7.06 -9.15 9.61
C GLU A 29 5.75 -8.68 8.95
N GLU A 30 4.63 -9.33 9.25
CA GLU A 30 3.31 -8.96 8.74
C GLU A 30 2.88 -7.57 9.22
N ARG A 31 3.16 -7.23 10.49
CA ARG A 31 2.90 -5.89 11.05
C ARG A 31 3.74 -4.83 10.35
N SER A 32 5.02 -5.10 10.13
CA SER A 32 5.94 -4.20 9.42
C SER A 32 5.51 -4.01 7.97
N LEU A 33 5.05 -5.08 7.32
CA LEU A 33 4.56 -5.05 5.94
C LEU A 33 3.25 -4.26 5.83
N LEU A 34 2.32 -4.44 6.79
CA LEU A 34 1.08 -3.65 6.87
C LEU A 34 1.37 -2.16 7.06
N GLU A 35 2.33 -1.81 7.92
CA GLU A 35 2.76 -0.42 8.11
C GLU A 35 3.35 0.17 6.81
N ALA A 36 4.19 -0.60 6.11
CA ALA A 36 4.77 -0.20 4.83
C ALA A 36 3.69 0.03 3.77
N TRP A 37 2.69 -0.86 3.68
CA TRP A 37 1.55 -0.69 2.78
C TRP A 37 0.71 0.54 3.12
N ASN A 38 0.47 0.82 4.40
CA ASN A 38 -0.24 2.03 4.82
C ASN A 38 0.53 3.31 4.47
N LYS A 39 1.86 3.32 4.63
CA LYS A 39 2.72 4.43 4.18
C LYS A 39 2.66 4.59 2.66
N TYR A 40 2.77 3.49 1.91
CA TYR A 40 2.65 3.48 0.46
C TYR A 40 1.33 4.11 -0.01
N ARG A 41 0.20 3.72 0.60
CA ARG A 41 -1.13 4.29 0.30
C ARG A 41 -1.19 5.80 0.51
N VAL A 42 -0.65 6.28 1.64
CA VAL A 42 -0.63 7.71 1.96
C VAL A 42 0.27 8.47 0.99
N LEU A 43 1.44 7.92 0.64
CA LEU A 43 2.33 8.51 -0.35
C LEU A 43 1.66 8.57 -1.71
N LEU A 44 1.03 7.48 -2.16
CA LEU A 44 0.33 7.39 -3.43
C LEU A 44 -0.83 8.40 -3.53
N ASN A 45 -1.58 8.61 -2.43
CA ASN A 45 -2.63 9.62 -2.38
C ASN A 45 -2.08 11.05 -2.47
N ARG A 46 -0.83 11.26 -2.04
CA ARG A 46 -0.13 12.55 -2.09
C ARG A 46 0.67 12.76 -3.38
N VAL A 47 0.84 11.74 -4.22
CA VAL A 47 1.51 11.88 -5.52
C VAL A 47 0.71 12.88 -6.35
N ASP A 48 1.35 14.00 -6.70
CA ASP A 48 0.76 15.00 -7.57
C ASP A 48 0.76 14.46 -9.01
N THR A 49 -0.42 14.02 -9.45
CA THR A 49 -0.61 13.49 -10.80
C THR A 49 -0.54 14.56 -11.89
N SER A 50 -0.42 15.84 -11.52
CA SER A 50 -0.25 16.96 -12.45
C SER A 50 1.14 17.05 -13.07
N THR A 51 2.14 16.30 -12.57
CA THR A 51 3.51 16.28 -13.14
C THR A 51 3.72 15.20 -14.19
N ALA A 52 2.64 14.54 -14.65
CA ALA A 52 2.72 13.58 -15.75
C ALA A 52 3.39 14.20 -16.99
N PRO A 53 4.33 13.49 -17.65
CA PRO A 53 4.64 12.06 -17.51
C PRO A 53 5.74 11.69 -16.51
N ASP A 54 6.49 12.64 -15.95
CA ASP A 54 7.58 12.42 -14.98
C ASP A 54 7.04 12.32 -13.54
N ILE A 55 6.24 11.28 -13.29
CA ILE A 55 5.74 10.96 -11.95
C ILE A 55 6.62 9.86 -11.34
N GLU A 56 7.30 10.18 -10.24
CA GLU A 56 7.95 9.18 -9.39
C GLU A 56 6.89 8.49 -8.53
N TRP A 57 6.49 7.29 -8.96
CA TRP A 57 5.63 6.43 -8.16
C TRP A 57 6.44 5.79 -7.03
N PRO A 58 5.90 5.72 -5.79
CA PRO A 58 6.55 4.95 -4.74
C PRO A 58 6.65 3.47 -5.14
N THR A 59 7.63 2.74 -4.60
CA THR A 59 7.79 1.29 -4.82
C THR A 59 6.88 0.50 -3.87
N SER A 60 6.27 -0.58 -4.36
CA SER A 60 5.50 -1.50 -3.53
C SER A 60 6.39 -2.19 -2.49
N PRO A 61 5.94 -2.33 -1.23
CA PRO A 61 6.73 -2.97 -0.17
C PRO A 61 6.79 -4.50 -0.28
N ALA A 62 5.96 -5.12 -1.13
CA ALA A 62 6.09 -6.52 -1.50
C ALA A 62 6.81 -6.61 -2.86
N GLU A 63 8.13 -6.82 -2.84
CA GLU A 63 8.92 -7.33 -3.96
C GLU A 63 9.44 -8.73 -3.63
#